data_AF-A0A3A4S4T4-F1
#
_entry.id   AF-A0A3A4S4T4-F1
#
_cell.length_a   1.000
_cell.length_b   1.000
_cell.length_c   1.000
_cell.angle_alpha   90.00
_cell.angle_beta   90.00
_cell.angle_gamma   90.00
#
_symmetry.space_group_name_H-M   'P 1'
#
loop_
_entity.id
_entity.type
_entity.pdbx_description
1 polymer ?
#
loop_
_entity_poly.entity_id
_entity_poly.type
_entity_poly.pdbx_seq_one_letter_code
_entity_poly.pdbx_strand_id
1 'polypeptide(L)'
;MDFFDRDLDLEGQRKQVEQALALMSRQVDEMDSKIRAFLADRNNKPHPRHLDLIEKIQAFRIPNSISTKHLTVLLDNLQWKLHYSKQAWSRVWEHAEKQSQKHPGASNESIAANPASDDGSMRQQSKAQYSVDTLWEIQQEKLRAYGHTDAQETKTEFKKRMIQEYKKLNQEKKKGQEIIMTFDADSHQCRLGVK
;
A
#
# COMPACT_ATOMS: atom_id res chain seq x y z
N MET A 1 -10.49 -45.88 -28.09
CA MET A 1 -9.87 -44.62 -27.68
C MET A 1 -9.59 -44.71 -26.20
N ASP A 2 -8.30 -44.63 -25.90
CA ASP A 2 -7.63 -45.48 -24.95
C ASP A 2 -7.58 -44.87 -23.55
N PHE A 3 -7.86 -45.71 -22.55
CA PHE A 3 -7.79 -45.33 -21.13
C PHE A 3 -6.39 -44.85 -20.73
N PHE A 4 -5.35 -45.39 -21.39
CA PHE A 4 -3.95 -45.04 -21.18
C PHE A 4 -3.59 -43.61 -21.63
N ASP A 5 -4.26 -43.05 -22.65
CA ASP A 5 -3.96 -41.69 -23.11
C ASP A 5 -4.47 -40.60 -22.15
N ARG A 6 -5.53 -40.88 -21.38
CA ARG A 6 -6.06 -39.93 -20.39
C ARG A 6 -5.16 -39.79 -19.16
N ASP A 7 -4.55 -40.87 -18.70
CA ASP A 7 -3.72 -40.84 -17.50
C ASP A 7 -2.42 -40.06 -17.72
N LEU A 8 -1.82 -40.19 -18.91
CA LEU A 8 -0.64 -39.41 -19.32
C LEU A 8 -0.91 -37.89 -19.37
N ASP A 9 -2.10 -37.48 -19.82
CA ASP A 9 -2.49 -36.06 -19.86
C ASP A 9 -2.69 -35.49 -18.44
N LEU A 10 -3.32 -36.23 -17.54
CA LEU A 10 -3.54 -35.80 -16.15
C LEU A 10 -2.22 -35.61 -15.39
N GLU A 11 -1.24 -36.49 -15.58
CA GLU A 11 0.06 -36.39 -14.95
C GLU A 11 0.86 -35.18 -15.47
N GLY A 12 0.78 -34.91 -16.78
CA GLY A 12 1.32 -33.71 -17.38
C GLY A 12 0.74 -32.43 -16.78
N GLN A 13 -0.59 -32.37 -16.63
CA GLN A 13 -1.28 -31.22 -16.02
C GLN A 13 -0.89 -31.02 -14.55
N ARG A 14 -0.78 -32.10 -13.78
CA ARG A 14 -0.31 -32.04 -12.37
C ARG A 14 1.09 -31.45 -12.27
N LYS A 15 2.00 -31.89 -13.12
CA LYS A 15 3.38 -31.37 -13.16
C LYS A 15 3.43 -29.89 -13.53
N GLN A 16 2.57 -29.44 -14.45
CA GLN A 16 2.46 -28.01 -14.79
C GLN A 16 1.97 -27.18 -13.60
N VAL A 17 0.97 -27.67 -12.86
CA VAL A 17 0.49 -27.00 -11.64
C VAL A 17 1.59 -26.92 -10.58
N GLU A 18 2.32 -28.01 -10.38
CA GLU A 18 3.45 -28.05 -9.43
C GLU A 18 4.53 -27.02 -9.80
N GLN A 19 4.91 -26.95 -11.07
CA GLN A 19 5.85 -25.95 -11.58
C GLN A 19 5.33 -24.51 -11.38
N ALA A 20 4.05 -24.27 -11.63
CA ALA A 20 3.43 -22.98 -11.43
C ALA A 20 3.44 -22.56 -9.94
N LEU A 21 3.13 -23.49 -9.03
CA LEU A 21 3.21 -23.26 -7.58
C LEU A 21 4.65 -22.96 -7.13
N ALA A 22 5.63 -23.74 -7.61
CA ALA A 22 7.04 -23.52 -7.32
C ALA A 22 7.54 -22.17 -7.83
N LEU A 23 7.12 -21.76 -9.03
CA LEU A 23 7.44 -20.46 -9.60
C LEU A 23 6.85 -19.32 -8.75
N MET A 24 5.57 -19.41 -8.38
CA MET A 24 4.93 -18.41 -7.52
C MET A 24 5.61 -18.32 -6.15
N SER A 25 6.03 -19.45 -5.58
CA SER A 25 6.78 -19.47 -4.32
C SER A 25 8.10 -18.70 -4.41
N ARG A 26 8.86 -18.87 -5.51
CA ARG A 26 10.10 -18.09 -5.76
C ARG A 26 9.80 -16.61 -5.99
N GLN A 27 8.72 -16.30 -6.72
CA GLN A 27 8.30 -14.92 -6.95
C GLN A 27 8.00 -14.19 -5.63
N VAL A 28 7.44 -14.87 -4.62
CA VAL A 28 7.26 -14.29 -3.28
C VAL A 28 8.59 -13.93 -2.63
N ASP A 29 9.62 -14.77 -2.74
CA ASP A 29 10.95 -14.48 -2.18
C ASP A 29 11.66 -13.33 -2.92
N GLU A 30 11.57 -13.33 -4.25
CA GLU A 30 12.09 -12.23 -5.07
C GLU A 30 11.38 -10.90 -4.74
N MET A 31 10.08 -10.97 -4.44
CA MET A 31 9.29 -9.80 -4.10
C MET A 31 9.79 -9.15 -2.81
N ASP A 32 10.14 -9.94 -1.79
CA ASP A 32 10.73 -9.41 -0.55
C ASP A 32 12.02 -8.61 -0.85
N SER A 33 12.87 -9.15 -1.73
CA SER A 33 14.10 -8.49 -2.14
C SER A 33 13.82 -7.18 -2.91
N LYS A 34 12.86 -7.20 -3.84
CA LYS A 34 12.45 -6.01 -4.62
C LYS A 34 11.86 -4.93 -3.72
N ILE A 35 11.08 -5.31 -2.72
CA ILE A 35 10.49 -4.39 -1.74
C ILE A 35 11.57 -3.69 -0.94
N ARG A 36 12.53 -4.45 -0.39
CA ARG A 36 13.65 -3.87 0.36
C ARG A 36 14.49 -2.94 -0.51
N ALA A 37 14.80 -3.35 -1.74
CA ALA A 37 15.55 -2.53 -2.68
C ALA A 37 14.80 -1.23 -3.05
N PHE A 38 13.48 -1.32 -3.31
CA PHE A 38 12.65 -0.16 -3.60
C PHE A 38 12.58 0.82 -2.43
N LEU A 39 12.44 0.31 -1.20
CA LEU A 39 12.39 1.14 -0.01
C LEU A 39 13.74 1.78 0.33
N ALA A 40 14.85 1.15 -0.06
CA ALA A 40 16.19 1.73 0.08
C ALA A 40 16.47 2.84 -0.95
N ASP A 41 15.94 2.73 -2.18
CA ASP A 41 16.11 3.73 -3.23
C ASP A 41 14.83 3.86 -4.09
N ARG A 42 13.92 4.71 -3.65
CA ARG A 42 12.60 4.90 -4.28
C ARG A 42 12.68 5.62 -5.63
N ASN A 43 13.76 6.33 -5.90
CA ASN A 43 13.90 7.16 -7.11
C ASN A 43 14.46 6.35 -8.28
N ASN A 44 15.36 5.40 -8.03
CA ASN A 44 15.96 4.60 -9.10
C ASN A 44 15.35 3.20 -9.25
N LYS A 45 14.64 2.69 -8.24
CA LYS A 45 14.07 1.33 -8.31
C LYS A 45 12.59 1.39 -8.69
N PRO A 46 12.13 0.48 -9.58
CA PRO A 46 10.73 0.42 -9.96
C PRO A 46 9.87 -0.09 -8.80
N HIS A 47 8.61 0.35 -8.77
CA HIS A 47 7.65 -0.12 -7.77
C HIS A 47 7.43 -1.65 -7.93
N PRO A 48 7.51 -2.43 -6.84
CA PRO A 48 7.56 -3.89 -6.91
C PRO A 48 6.26 -4.59 -7.36
N ARG A 49 5.13 -3.88 -7.49
CA ARG A 49 3.81 -4.43 -7.90
C ARG A 49 3.42 -5.74 -7.20
N HIS A 50 3.70 -5.81 -5.89
CA HIS A 50 3.45 -7.01 -5.08
C HIS A 50 1.96 -7.36 -4.92
N LEU A 51 1.05 -6.39 -5.12
CA LEU A 51 -0.40 -6.61 -5.07
C LEU A 51 -0.86 -7.55 -6.19
N ASP A 52 -0.37 -7.37 -7.41
CA ASP A 52 -0.70 -8.24 -8.57
C ASP A 52 -0.31 -9.69 -8.28
N LEU A 53 0.83 -9.92 -7.62
CA LEU A 53 1.28 -11.25 -7.21
C LEU A 53 0.37 -11.85 -6.12
N ILE A 54 -0.03 -11.04 -5.14
CA ILE A 54 -0.96 -11.46 -4.08
C ILE A 54 -2.28 -11.90 -4.70
N GLU A 55 -2.87 -11.07 -5.57
CA GLU A 55 -4.14 -11.37 -6.24
C GLU A 55 -4.03 -12.65 -7.08
N LYS A 56 -2.95 -12.80 -7.85
CA LYS A 56 -2.70 -14.00 -8.65
C LYS A 56 -2.65 -15.28 -7.80
N ILE A 57 -1.93 -15.26 -6.68
CA ILE A 57 -1.83 -16.43 -5.78
C ILE A 57 -3.16 -16.70 -5.09
N GLN A 58 -3.87 -15.65 -4.65
CA GLN A 58 -5.17 -15.78 -3.97
C GLN A 58 -6.27 -16.28 -4.91
N ALA A 59 -6.21 -15.95 -6.19
CA ALA A 59 -7.13 -16.43 -7.22
C ALA A 59 -6.79 -17.86 -7.72
N PHE A 60 -5.57 -18.36 -7.44
CA PHE A 60 -5.14 -19.66 -7.94
C PHE A 60 -5.97 -20.79 -7.33
N ARG A 61 -6.57 -21.63 -8.18
CA ARG A 61 -7.35 -22.80 -7.80
C ARG A 61 -6.85 -24.01 -8.56
N ILE A 62 -6.70 -25.13 -7.86
CA ILE A 62 -6.36 -26.41 -8.48
C ILE A 62 -7.67 -27.06 -8.92
N PRO A 63 -7.84 -27.38 -10.21
CA PRO A 63 -9.03 -28.08 -10.69
C PRO A 63 -9.21 -29.43 -9.96
N ASN A 64 -10.45 -29.75 -9.59
CA ASN A 64 -10.76 -30.98 -8.84
C ASN A 64 -10.35 -32.26 -9.59
N SER A 65 -10.31 -32.24 -10.92
CA SER A 65 -9.90 -33.38 -11.76
C SER A 65 -8.42 -33.75 -11.60
N ILE A 66 -7.56 -32.77 -11.33
CA ILE A 66 -6.11 -32.97 -11.17
C ILE A 66 -5.64 -32.79 -9.73
N SER A 67 -6.54 -32.42 -8.83
CA SER A 67 -6.24 -32.19 -7.42
C SER A 67 -5.72 -33.45 -6.75
N THR A 68 -4.55 -33.33 -6.13
CA THR A 68 -3.95 -34.36 -5.27
C THR A 68 -3.66 -33.74 -3.92
N LYS A 69 -3.65 -34.55 -2.85
CA LYS A 69 -3.30 -34.07 -1.51
C LYS A 69 -1.98 -33.29 -1.49
N HIS A 70 -1.00 -33.74 -2.28
CA HIS A 70 0.29 -33.07 -2.41
C HIS A 70 0.15 -31.65 -2.98
N LEU A 71 -0.57 -31.48 -4.10
CA LEU A 71 -0.77 -30.16 -4.71
C LEU A 71 -1.56 -29.22 -3.79
N THR A 72 -2.56 -29.74 -3.08
CA THR A 72 -3.30 -28.95 -2.08
C THR A 72 -2.38 -28.46 -0.97
N VAL A 73 -1.53 -29.33 -0.43
CA VAL A 73 -0.54 -28.95 0.61
C VAL A 73 0.45 -27.91 0.09
N LEU A 74 0.91 -28.03 -1.16
CA LEU A 74 1.78 -27.02 -1.76
C LEU A 74 1.09 -25.65 -1.89
N LEU A 75 -0.18 -25.64 -2.30
CA LEU A 75 -0.96 -24.41 -2.36
C LEU A 75 -1.18 -23.80 -0.98
N ASP A 76 -1.53 -24.61 0.03
CA ASP A 76 -1.72 -24.14 1.40
C ASP A 76 -0.42 -23.55 1.96
N ASN A 77 0.71 -24.24 1.77
CA ASN A 77 2.02 -23.72 2.17
C ASN A 77 2.35 -22.39 1.48
N LEU A 78 2.03 -22.26 0.19
CA LEU A 78 2.21 -21.01 -0.55
C LEU A 78 1.32 -19.89 0.00
N GLN A 79 0.05 -20.19 0.33
CA GLN A 79 -0.87 -19.22 0.92
C GLN A 79 -0.40 -18.75 2.30
N TRP A 80 0.09 -19.67 3.13
CA TRP A 80 0.70 -19.32 4.43
C TRP A 80 1.93 -18.44 4.25
N LYS A 81 2.83 -18.82 3.35
CA LYS A 81 4.01 -18.01 3.02
C LYS A 81 3.61 -16.61 2.60
N LEU A 82 2.65 -16.48 1.67
CA LEU A 82 2.14 -15.20 1.21
C LEU A 82 1.55 -14.37 2.37
N HIS A 83 0.79 -14.99 3.26
CA HIS A 83 0.21 -14.32 4.42
C HIS A 83 1.28 -13.71 5.33
N TYR A 84 2.32 -14.48 5.66
CA TYR A 84 3.44 -13.97 6.48
C TYR A 84 4.25 -12.90 5.74
N SER A 85 4.57 -13.12 4.46
CA SER A 85 5.28 -12.14 3.65
C SER A 85 4.51 -10.82 3.56
N LYS A 86 3.19 -10.86 3.32
CA LYS A 86 2.34 -9.66 3.29
C LYS A 86 2.45 -8.86 4.60
N GLN A 87 2.36 -9.52 5.75
CA GLN A 87 2.52 -8.85 7.05
C GLN A 87 3.92 -8.26 7.23
N ALA A 88 4.96 -9.01 6.85
CA ALA A 88 6.35 -8.56 6.93
C ALA A 88 6.56 -7.31 6.06
N TRP A 89 6.10 -7.34 4.81
CA TRP A 89 6.18 -6.21 3.89
C TRP A 89 5.48 -4.97 4.44
N SER A 90 4.26 -5.10 4.96
CA SER A 90 3.56 -3.96 5.60
C SER A 90 4.38 -3.35 6.73
N ARG A 91 5.00 -4.16 7.60
CA ARG A 91 5.86 -3.66 8.68
C ARG A 91 7.09 -2.93 8.16
N VAL A 92 7.73 -3.44 7.11
CA VAL A 92 8.91 -2.79 6.49
C VAL A 92 8.50 -1.45 5.86
N TRP A 93 7.33 -1.38 5.21
CA TRP A 93 6.78 -0.14 4.68
C TRP A 93 6.53 0.90 5.77
N GLU A 94 5.81 0.52 6.82
CA GLU A 94 5.54 1.41 7.96
C GLU A 94 6.83 1.92 8.61
N HIS A 95 7.85 1.06 8.72
CA HIS A 95 9.14 1.46 9.26
C HIS A 95 9.85 2.46 8.34
N ALA A 96 9.87 2.21 7.03
CA ALA A 96 10.46 3.11 6.05
C ALA A 96 9.73 4.48 5.99
N GLU A 97 8.41 4.50 6.13
CA GLU A 97 7.62 5.73 6.20
C GLU A 97 7.93 6.53 7.46
N LYS A 98 8.00 5.88 8.62
CA LYS A 98 8.40 6.53 9.88
C LYS A 98 9.81 7.11 9.81
N GLN A 99 10.72 6.44 9.12
CA GLN A 99 12.09 6.92 8.93
C GLN A 99 12.14 8.13 7.98
N SER A 100 11.37 8.12 6.89
CA SER A 100 11.24 9.25 5.98
C SER A 100 10.61 10.48 6.66
N GLN A 101 9.60 10.29 7.51
CA GLN A 101 8.97 11.39 8.25
C GLN A 101 9.90 12.05 9.29
N LYS A 102 10.87 11.31 9.83
CA LYS A 102 11.87 11.85 10.78
C LYS A 102 12.94 12.71 10.10
N HIS A 103 13.11 12.61 8.79
CA HIS A 103 14.05 13.43 8.02
C HIS A 103 13.35 14.13 6.85
N PRO A 104 12.53 15.17 7.10
CA PRO A 104 11.82 15.90 6.04
C PRO A 104 12.74 16.84 5.22
N GLY A 105 14.04 16.61 5.17
CA GLY A 105 14.99 17.56 4.56
C GLY A 105 16.35 17.02 4.13
N ALA A 106 16.53 15.71 3.97
CA ALA A 106 17.80 15.14 3.53
C ALA A 106 17.74 14.67 2.07
N SER A 107 17.44 15.59 1.16
CA SER A 107 17.91 15.48 -0.23
C SER A 107 18.76 16.69 -0.54
N ASN A 108 20.03 16.39 -0.83
CA ASN A 108 21.14 17.25 -1.23
C ASN A 108 21.85 18.05 -0.13
N GLU A 109 22.83 17.43 0.52
CA GLU A 109 24.25 17.79 0.34
C GLU A 109 25.15 16.88 1.17
N SER A 110 26.21 16.41 0.54
CA SER A 110 27.34 15.79 1.21
C SER A 110 28.04 16.85 2.09
N ILE A 111 28.39 16.50 3.34
CA ILE A 111 29.62 16.88 4.08
C ILE A 111 29.36 17.00 5.60
N ALA A 112 30.22 16.30 6.35
CA ALA A 112 30.69 16.51 7.73
C ALA A 112 29.78 16.31 8.96
N ALA A 113 30.20 15.32 9.74
CA ALA A 113 30.21 15.17 11.20
C ALA A 113 29.76 16.37 12.07
N ASN A 114 28.80 16.14 12.97
CA ASN A 114 29.04 15.95 14.42
C ASN A 114 27.72 15.68 15.16
N PRO A 115 27.73 14.91 16.27
CA PRO A 115 26.56 14.68 17.11
C PRO A 115 26.54 15.68 18.28
N ALA A 116 25.43 16.39 18.46
CA ALA A 116 25.14 17.07 19.71
C ALA A 116 23.63 16.99 19.99
N SER A 117 23.36 16.58 21.23
CA SER A 117 22.08 16.54 21.95
C SER A 117 21.24 17.81 21.75
N ASP A 118 19.92 17.71 21.83
CA ASP A 118 19.16 18.08 23.03
C ASP A 118 17.63 18.13 22.79
N ASP A 119 16.91 17.85 23.87
CA ASP A 119 15.59 18.29 24.27
C ASP A 119 14.29 17.90 23.52
N GLY A 120 13.49 17.09 24.21
CA GLY A 120 12.31 17.68 24.86
C GLY A 120 11.07 18.00 24.02
N SER A 121 10.22 16.98 23.91
CA SER A 121 8.79 17.07 24.25
C SER A 121 7.77 17.64 23.23
N MET A 122 6.74 16.80 23.06
CA MET A 122 5.36 17.11 22.66
C MET A 122 5.12 17.72 21.27
N ARG A 123 5.01 16.84 20.27
CA ARG A 123 3.85 16.91 19.38
C ARG A 123 3.20 15.54 19.26
N GLN A 124 2.11 15.35 20.01
CA GLN A 124 1.08 14.37 19.68
C GLN A 124 0.55 14.71 18.27
N GLN A 125 1.19 14.17 17.24
CA GLN A 125 0.59 14.13 15.92
C GLN A 125 -0.44 13.00 15.96
N SER A 126 -1.66 13.41 16.28
CA SER A 126 -2.87 12.63 16.02
C SER A 126 -2.76 12.01 14.62
N LYS A 127 -3.11 10.73 14.54
CA LYS A 127 -3.18 9.94 13.30
C LYS A 127 -4.12 10.63 12.30
N ALA A 128 -3.62 11.65 11.60
CA ALA A 128 -4.24 12.15 10.40
C ALA A 128 -3.90 11.12 9.33
N GLN A 129 -4.88 10.27 9.03
CA GLN A 129 -4.75 9.09 8.15
C GLN A 129 -4.35 9.47 6.71
N TYR A 130 -4.30 10.75 6.38
CA TYR A 130 -3.87 11.30 5.09
C TYR A 130 -3.10 12.61 5.31
N SER A 131 -1.99 12.78 4.58
CA SER A 131 -1.27 14.06 4.55
C SER A 131 -2.13 15.12 3.84
N VAL A 132 -2.01 16.40 4.23
CA VAL A 132 -2.78 17.49 3.58
C VAL A 132 -2.49 17.58 2.09
N ASP A 133 -1.29 17.18 1.67
CA ASP A 133 -0.90 17.08 0.26
C ASP A 133 -1.67 15.96 -0.47
N THR A 134 -1.91 14.82 0.17
CA THR A 134 -2.76 13.74 -0.36
C THR A 134 -4.23 14.19 -0.47
N LEU A 135 -4.73 14.98 0.48
CA LEU A 135 -6.11 15.50 0.43
C LEU A 135 -6.31 16.47 -0.74
N TRP A 136 -5.28 17.23 -1.09
CA TRP A 136 -5.28 18.11 -2.25
C TRP A 136 -5.35 17.32 -3.56
N GLU A 137 -4.57 16.25 -3.69
CA GLU A 137 -4.60 15.36 -4.85
C GLU A 137 -5.98 14.72 -5.04
N ILE A 138 -6.61 14.27 -3.96
CA ILE A 138 -7.98 13.73 -3.98
C ILE A 138 -8.97 14.80 -4.45
N GLN A 139 -8.85 16.06 -4.00
CA GLN A 139 -9.72 17.14 -4.49
C GLN A 139 -9.55 17.37 -5.99
N GLN A 140 -8.30 17.41 -6.49
CA GLN A 140 -8.03 17.57 -7.92
C GLN A 140 -8.58 16.41 -8.76
N GLU A 141 -8.44 15.19 -8.27
CA GLU A 141 -9.00 14.00 -8.91
C GLU A 141 -10.53 14.06 -8.98
N LYS A 142 -11.19 14.48 -7.90
CA LYS A 142 -12.65 14.64 -7.88
C LYS A 142 -13.10 15.75 -8.82
N LEU A 143 -12.45 16.92 -8.81
CA LEU A 143 -12.75 18.01 -9.74
C LEU A 143 -12.67 17.56 -11.21
N ARG A 144 -11.61 16.80 -11.55
CA ARG A 144 -11.43 16.22 -12.88
C ARG A 144 -12.55 15.23 -13.24
N ALA A 145 -12.97 14.39 -12.30
CA ALA A 145 -14.07 13.45 -12.51
C ALA A 145 -15.41 14.14 -12.78
N TYR A 146 -15.63 15.33 -12.20
CA TYR A 146 -16.81 16.17 -12.44
C TYR A 146 -16.63 17.15 -13.62
N GLY A 147 -15.58 16.97 -14.45
CA GLY A 147 -15.37 17.75 -15.67
C GLY A 147 -14.86 19.18 -15.45
N HIS A 148 -14.39 19.50 -14.24
CA HIS A 148 -13.87 20.83 -13.91
C HIS A 148 -12.34 20.81 -14.01
N THR A 149 -11.79 21.68 -14.86
CA THR A 149 -10.35 21.72 -15.18
C THR A 149 -9.56 22.69 -14.32
N ASP A 150 -10.23 23.73 -13.79
CA ASP A 150 -9.61 24.76 -12.98
C ASP A 150 -10.05 24.66 -11.52
N ALA A 151 -9.06 24.57 -10.63
CA ALA A 151 -9.29 24.65 -9.20
C ALA A 151 -9.55 26.11 -8.82
N GLN A 152 -10.69 26.39 -8.20
CA GLN A 152 -11.02 27.74 -7.69
C GLN A 152 -10.06 28.21 -6.58
N GLU A 153 -9.32 27.30 -5.95
CA GLU A 153 -8.45 27.56 -4.81
C GLU A 153 -7.02 27.12 -5.15
N THR A 154 -6.00 27.83 -4.68
CA THR A 154 -4.61 27.38 -4.82
C THR A 154 -4.28 26.31 -3.77
N LYS A 155 -3.29 25.44 -4.06
CA LYS A 155 -2.82 24.41 -3.10
C LYS A 155 -2.46 25.02 -1.72
N THR A 156 -1.92 26.23 -1.72
CA THR A 156 -1.54 26.97 -0.51
C THR A 156 -2.73 27.45 0.30
N GLU A 157 -3.78 27.92 -0.36
CA GLU A 157 -5.03 28.35 0.29
C GLU A 157 -5.77 27.15 0.87
N PHE A 158 -5.87 26.07 0.09
CA PHE A 158 -6.44 24.80 0.53
C PHE A 158 -5.73 24.27 1.77
N LYS A 159 -4.39 24.24 1.76
CA LYS A 159 -3.61 23.77 2.90
C LYS A 159 -3.86 24.61 4.15
N LYS A 160 -3.92 25.94 4.02
CA LYS A 160 -4.24 26.84 5.14
C LYS A 160 -5.64 26.57 5.68
N ARG A 161 -6.64 26.45 4.81
CA ARG A 161 -8.04 26.18 5.18
C ARG A 161 -8.21 24.84 5.88
N MET A 162 -7.69 23.76 5.29
CA MET A 162 -7.78 22.41 5.85
C MET A 162 -7.10 22.29 7.21
N ILE A 163 -5.96 22.96 7.41
CA ILE A 163 -5.29 22.99 8.73
C ILE A 163 -6.14 23.74 9.77
N GLN A 164 -6.77 24.84 9.37
CA GLN A 164 -7.65 25.62 10.27
C GLN A 164 -8.92 24.85 10.63
N GLU A 165 -9.60 24.26 9.64
CA GLU A 165 -10.79 23.42 9.86
C GLU A 165 -10.46 22.22 10.75
N TYR A 166 -9.37 21.50 10.48
CA TYR A 166 -8.95 20.37 11.30
C TYR A 166 -8.68 20.77 12.75
N LYS A 167 -7.98 21.90 12.98
CA LYS A 167 -7.72 22.39 14.34
C LYS A 167 -9.01 22.70 15.08
N LYS A 168 -9.97 23.34 14.42
CA LYS A 168 -11.28 23.66 15.00
C LYS A 168 -12.07 22.39 15.34
N LEU A 169 -12.20 21.48 14.39
CA LEU A 169 -12.94 20.22 14.60
C LEU A 169 -12.28 19.32 15.63
N ASN A 170 -10.95 19.33 15.73
CA ASN A 170 -10.24 18.57 16.76
C ASN A 170 -10.43 19.14 18.18
N GLN A 171 -10.75 20.43 18.31
CA GLN A 171 -11.13 21.04 19.59
C GLN A 171 -12.60 20.75 19.95
N GLU A 172 -13.48 20.69 18.95
CA GLU A 172 -14.93 20.48 19.13
C GLU A 172 -15.33 19.00 19.21
N LYS A 173 -14.46 18.09 18.76
CA LYS A 173 -14.68 16.65 18.68
C LYS A 173 -14.86 16.00 20.05
N LYS A 174 -15.94 15.22 20.21
CA LYS A 174 -16.18 14.38 21.39
C LYS A 174 -15.49 13.01 21.27
N LYS A 175 -15.26 12.35 22.41
CA LYS A 175 -14.63 11.03 22.49
C LYS A 175 -15.50 10.01 21.74
N GLY A 176 -14.95 9.41 20.67
CA GLY A 176 -15.64 8.41 19.83
C GLY A 176 -16.12 8.91 18.46
N GLN A 177 -16.02 10.21 18.18
CA GLN A 177 -16.31 10.74 16.84
C GLN A 177 -15.07 10.70 15.94
N GLU A 178 -15.23 10.76 14.62
CA GLU A 178 -14.13 10.78 13.65
C GLU A 178 -14.24 11.99 12.72
N ILE A 179 -13.08 12.58 12.37
CA ILE A 179 -13.05 13.68 11.39
C ILE A 179 -12.99 13.03 10.02
N ILE A 180 -14.03 13.24 9.22
CA ILE A 180 -14.15 12.71 7.86
C ILE A 180 -14.09 13.86 6.86
N MET A 181 -13.55 13.57 5.67
CA MET A 181 -13.56 14.51 4.56
C MET A 181 -14.70 14.16 3.61
N THR A 182 -15.52 15.14 3.26
CA THR A 182 -16.57 15.02 2.26
C THR A 182 -16.32 16.00 1.12
N PHE A 183 -16.55 15.55 -0.11
CA PHE A 183 -16.54 16.41 -1.28
C PHE A 183 -17.95 16.96 -1.49
N ASP A 184 -18.08 18.28 -1.46
CA ASP A 184 -19.33 18.96 -1.75
C ASP A 184 -19.40 19.26 -3.26
N ALA A 185 -20.39 18.67 -3.93
CA ALA A 185 -20.55 18.79 -5.37
C ALA A 185 -21.04 20.18 -5.79
N ASP A 186 -21.76 20.89 -4.92
CA ASP A 186 -22.32 22.21 -5.22
C ASP A 186 -21.28 23.33 -5.05
N SER A 187 -20.43 23.20 -4.03
CA SER A 187 -19.35 24.17 -3.76
C SER A 187 -17.99 23.78 -4.35
N HIS A 188 -17.89 22.62 -5.00
CA HIS A 188 -16.66 22.10 -5.64
C HIS A 188 -15.44 22.06 -4.69
N GLN A 189 -15.69 21.86 -3.40
CA GLN A 189 -14.67 21.95 -2.35
C GLN A 189 -14.74 20.73 -1.43
N CYS A 190 -13.56 20.24 -1.02
CA CYS A 190 -13.46 19.30 0.09
C CYS A 190 -13.66 20.05 1.41
N ARG A 191 -14.51 19.50 2.28
CA ARG A 191 -14.77 20.00 3.63
C ARG A 191 -14.50 18.92 4.67
N LEU A 192 -14.04 19.32 5.84
CA LEU A 192 -13.93 18.42 6.99
C LEU A 192 -15.20 18.49 7.83
N GLY A 193 -15.69 17.32 8.24
CA GLY A 193 -16.83 17.16 9.13
C GLY A 193 -16.54 16.16 10.24
N VAL A 194 -17.38 16.14 11.27
CA VAL A 194 -17.30 15.15 12.35
C VAL A 194 -18.46 14.16 12.18
N LYS A 195 -18.15 12.87 12.26
CA LYS A 195 -19.13 11.78 12.24
C LYS A 195 -19.09 11.00 13.55
#